data_AF-A0A3Q1FH15-F1
#
_entry.id   AF-A0A3Q1FH15-F1
#
_cell.length_a   1.000
_cell.length_b   1.000
_cell.length_c   1.000
_cell.angle_alpha   90.00
_cell.angle_beta   90.00
_cell.angle_gamma   90.00
#
_symmetry.space_group_name_H-M   'P 1'
#
loop_
_entity.id
_entity.type
_entity.pdbx_description
1 polymer ?
#
loop_
_entity_poly.entity_id
_entity_poly.type
_entity_poly.pdbx_seq_one_letter_code
_entity_poly.pdbx_strand_id
1 'polypeptide(L)'
;MTLFWFLQQLSVPLSQCWSKSELRNMASSSVSFWILLITVCNACHFNSTELKDIEFIRSYHYNKLEFLRFSSSLDKYVGYTELGVKNAERLNKDKAELSAMRAQKERYCLNHVGPYSSNILSKSGELILTVNQTDQSGEKISCVVEHASLKDPLRTDWDPSMPESERNKIAIGASGLVLGLVLSLAGFIYYKRKARGQ
;
A
#
# COMPACT_ATOMS: atom_id res chain seq x y z
N MET A 1 -25.29 17.48 4.06
CA MET A 1 -23.81 17.43 4.14
C MET A 1 -23.32 16.12 4.79
N THR A 2 -23.94 15.00 4.43
CA THR A 2 -23.73 13.65 4.99
C THR A 2 -22.94 12.74 4.04
N LEU A 3 -22.13 13.33 3.15
CA LEU A 3 -21.43 12.61 2.08
C LEU A 3 -19.89 12.80 2.09
N PHE A 4 -19.34 13.49 3.08
CA PHE A 4 -17.88 13.69 3.21
C PHE A 4 -17.21 12.76 4.24
N TRP A 5 -17.99 11.96 4.97
CA TRP A 5 -17.49 11.01 5.98
C TRP A 5 -17.34 9.57 5.46
N PHE A 6 -17.65 9.31 4.19
CA PHE A 6 -17.72 7.94 3.63
C PHE A 6 -16.57 7.58 2.67
N LEU A 7 -15.58 8.44 2.45
CA LEU A 7 -14.49 8.19 1.50
C LEU A 7 -13.11 8.54 2.05
N GLN A 8 -12.77 8.02 3.22
CA GLN A 8 -11.35 7.88 3.61
C GLN A 8 -11.10 6.66 4.50
N GLN A 9 -11.77 5.54 4.23
CA GLN A 9 -11.62 4.27 4.97
C GLN A 9 -11.04 3.12 4.14
N LEU A 10 -10.52 3.40 2.94
CA LEU A 10 -9.91 2.38 2.07
C LEU A 10 -8.46 2.75 1.78
N SER A 11 -7.54 2.37 2.69
CA SER A 11 -6.09 2.09 2.44
C SER A 11 -5.21 2.18 3.70
N VAL A 12 -5.72 1.94 4.91
CA VAL A 12 -4.84 1.81 6.09
C VAL A 12 -4.64 0.32 6.40
N PRO A 13 -3.50 -0.29 6.02
CA PRO A 13 -3.15 -1.64 6.46
C PRO A 13 -2.95 -1.67 7.98
N LEU A 14 -3.05 -2.87 8.56
CA LEU A 14 -3.13 -3.21 9.99
C LEU A 14 -1.95 -2.76 10.90
N SER A 15 -1.19 -1.73 10.55
CA SER A 15 -0.21 -1.08 11.41
C SER A 15 -0.86 0.13 12.09
N GLN A 16 -1.36 -0.04 13.32
CA GLN A 16 -1.76 1.10 14.15
C GLN A 16 -0.50 1.84 14.61
N CYS A 17 0.05 2.68 13.73
CA CYS A 17 1.01 3.72 14.09
C CYS A 17 0.21 4.88 14.68
N TRP A 18 0.21 5.01 15.99
CA TRP A 18 -0.51 6.08 16.65
C TRP A 18 0.20 7.40 16.34
N SER A 19 -0.39 8.20 15.45
CA SER A 19 -0.09 9.62 15.37
C SER A 19 -0.89 10.34 16.47
N LYS A 20 -0.34 11.44 16.99
CA LYS A 20 -0.63 12.11 18.26
C LYS A 20 -2.11 12.41 18.65
N SER A 21 -3.12 12.13 17.82
CA SER A 21 -4.55 12.40 18.09
C SER A 21 -5.21 11.49 19.15
N GLU A 22 -4.58 10.39 19.53
CA GLU A 22 -5.21 9.37 20.39
C GLU A 22 -4.44 9.04 21.68
N LEU A 23 -3.31 9.68 21.95
CA LEU A 23 -2.58 9.59 23.24
C LEU A 23 -3.27 10.40 24.36
N ARG A 24 -4.61 10.42 24.40
CA ARG A 24 -5.39 11.17 25.39
C ARG A 24 -5.39 10.54 26.78
N ASN A 25 -4.89 9.31 26.93
CA ASN A 25 -4.96 8.54 28.19
C ASN A 25 -3.61 8.29 28.89
N MET A 26 -2.52 9.01 28.54
CA MET A 26 -1.21 8.80 29.20
C MET A 26 -0.56 10.05 29.79
N ALA A 27 -1.18 11.24 29.72
CA ALA A 27 -0.57 12.47 30.21
C ALA A 27 -1.45 13.18 31.25
N SER A 28 -1.33 12.78 32.52
CA SER A 28 -1.91 13.49 33.68
C SER A 28 -0.87 14.29 34.48
N SER A 29 0.25 14.71 33.87
CA SER A 29 1.15 15.66 34.52
C SER A 29 1.71 16.69 33.55
N SER A 30 1.59 17.94 33.99
CA SER A 30 1.82 19.19 33.27
C SER A 30 3.29 19.42 32.90
N VAL A 31 3.69 19.16 31.65
CA VAL A 31 4.70 19.95 30.92
C VAL A 31 4.37 19.90 29.42
N SER A 32 3.83 20.99 28.89
CA SER A 32 3.47 21.12 27.48
C SER A 32 4.61 21.72 26.65
N PHE A 33 4.76 21.20 25.43
CA PHE A 33 5.37 21.82 24.24
C PHE A 33 6.91 21.86 24.11
N TRP A 34 7.39 21.45 22.91
CA TRP A 34 8.79 21.35 22.40
C TRP A 34 9.56 20.10 22.89
N ILE A 35 10.05 19.11 22.11
CA ILE A 35 10.27 18.79 20.67
C ILE A 35 10.30 17.23 20.60
N LEU A 36 9.70 16.55 19.61
CA LEU A 36 10.35 15.80 18.51
C LEU A 36 9.23 14.92 17.90
N LEU A 37 9.17 14.77 16.56
CA LEU A 37 8.23 13.89 15.82
C LEU A 37 8.45 12.40 16.16
N ILE A 38 8.21 12.01 17.41
CA ILE A 38 8.32 10.62 17.86
C ILE A 38 6.97 9.93 17.60
N THR A 39 6.99 8.94 16.71
CA THR A 39 5.85 8.09 16.38
C THR A 39 6.07 6.70 16.96
N VAL A 40 5.07 6.16 17.65
CA VAL A 40 5.10 4.80 18.21
C VAL A 40 4.18 3.90 17.39
N CYS A 41 4.72 2.79 16.91
CA CYS A 41 3.97 1.81 16.13
C CYS A 41 3.99 0.47 16.85
N ASN A 42 2.80 -0.11 17.02
CA ASN A 42 2.63 -1.49 17.49
C ASN A 42 2.25 -2.35 16.28
N ALA A 43 2.90 -3.51 16.13
CA ALA A 43 2.63 -4.45 15.06
C ALA A 43 2.64 -5.88 15.61
N CYS A 44 1.88 -6.74 14.93
CA CYS A 44 1.78 -8.16 15.23
C CYS A 44 2.11 -8.93 13.96
N HIS A 45 3.22 -9.68 13.97
CA HIS A 45 3.67 -10.45 12.83
C HIS A 45 3.41 -11.95 13.08
N PHE A 46 2.78 -12.63 12.12
CA PHE A 46 2.51 -14.06 12.20
C PHE A 46 2.55 -14.63 10.78
N ASN A 47 3.10 -15.82 10.64
CA ASN A 47 3.22 -16.52 9.35
C ASN A 47 2.35 -17.78 9.28
N SER A 48 1.84 -18.25 10.42
CA SER A 48 1.06 -19.48 10.52
C SER A 48 -0.39 -19.20 10.85
N THR A 49 -1.25 -20.17 10.53
CA THR A 49 -2.66 -20.17 10.95
C THR A 49 -2.80 -20.35 12.46
N GLU A 50 -1.82 -20.99 13.09
CA GLU A 50 -1.70 -21.08 14.53
C GLU A 50 -1.04 -19.81 15.09
N LEU A 51 -1.79 -19.02 15.86
CA LEU A 51 -1.32 -17.76 16.47
C LEU A 51 -0.27 -17.94 17.59
N LYS A 52 0.28 -19.15 17.78
CA LYS A 52 1.26 -19.44 18.83
C LYS A 52 2.57 -18.68 18.62
N ASP A 53 2.98 -18.55 17.36
CA ASP A 53 4.23 -17.90 16.95
C ASP A 53 4.05 -16.41 16.62
N ILE A 54 2.96 -15.79 17.09
CA ILE A 54 2.76 -14.35 16.88
C ILE A 54 3.87 -13.55 17.57
N GLU A 55 4.50 -12.64 16.83
CA GLU A 55 5.52 -11.73 17.32
C GLU A 55 4.90 -10.35 17.52
N PHE A 56 5.07 -9.80 18.72
CA PHE A 56 4.76 -8.42 19.02
C PHE A 56 5.99 -7.54 18.80
N ILE A 57 5.81 -6.50 18.01
CA ILE A 57 6.84 -5.50 17.69
C ILE A 57 6.34 -4.12 18.12
N ARG A 58 7.18 -3.41 18.87
CA ARG A 58 6.95 -2.01 19.21
C ARG A 58 8.11 -1.14 18.74
N SER A 59 7.83 -0.30 17.76
CA SER A 59 8.83 0.54 17.08
C SER A 59 8.65 2.01 17.42
N TYR A 60 9.76 2.67 17.74
CA TYR A 60 9.84 4.09 18.01
C TYR A 60 10.58 4.77 16.87
N HIS A 61 9.90 5.68 16.20
CA HIS A 61 10.42 6.43 15.06
C HIS A 61 10.56 7.89 15.43
N TYR A 62 11.64 8.52 15.02
CA TYR A 62 11.83 9.97 15.10
C TYR A 62 12.04 10.52 13.69
N ASN A 63 11.23 11.49 13.25
CA ASN A 63 11.28 12.03 11.88
C ASN A 63 11.19 10.92 10.79
N LYS A 64 10.34 9.91 11.01
CA LYS A 64 10.21 8.70 10.17
C LYS A 64 11.42 7.74 10.19
N LEU A 65 12.48 8.06 10.93
CA LEU A 65 13.62 7.17 11.14
C LEU A 65 13.39 6.34 12.40
N GLU A 66 13.40 5.01 12.27
CA GLU A 66 13.31 4.13 13.43
C GLU A 66 14.61 4.18 14.23
N PHE A 67 14.51 4.51 15.53
CA PHE A 67 15.68 4.58 16.39
C PHE A 67 15.71 3.46 17.43
N LEU A 68 14.56 2.91 17.83
CA LEU A 68 14.47 1.88 18.88
C LEU A 68 13.30 0.94 18.59
N ARG A 69 13.49 -0.36 18.80
CA ARG A 69 12.45 -1.39 18.63
C ARG A 69 12.49 -2.43 19.73
N PHE A 70 11.34 -2.79 20.27
CA PHE A 70 11.16 -4.02 21.05
C PHE A 70 10.63 -5.14 20.14
N SER A 71 11.17 -6.35 20.31
CA SER A 71 10.64 -7.57 19.70
C SER A 71 10.38 -8.59 20.81
N SER A 72 9.19 -9.20 20.82
CA SER A 72 8.87 -10.29 21.74
C SER A 72 9.62 -11.58 21.41
N SER A 73 10.06 -11.77 20.16
CA SER A 73 10.85 -12.94 19.76
C SER A 73 12.29 -12.86 20.25
N LEU A 74 12.86 -11.64 20.24
CA LEU A 74 14.18 -11.36 20.81
C LEU A 74 14.13 -11.06 22.30
N ASP A 75 12.94 -10.74 22.80
CA ASP A 75 12.64 -10.49 24.20
C ASP A 75 13.42 -9.31 24.81
N LYS A 76 13.78 -8.35 23.94
CA LYS A 76 14.62 -7.19 24.25
C LYS A 76 14.40 -6.04 23.26
N TYR A 77 14.89 -4.88 23.64
CA TYR A 77 15.02 -3.70 22.80
C TYR A 77 16.30 -3.74 21.95
N VAL A 78 16.19 -3.30 20.70
CA VAL A 78 17.28 -3.12 19.74
C VAL A 78 17.29 -1.66 19.30
N GLY A 79 18.45 -1.02 19.38
CA GLY A 79 18.66 0.34 18.89
C GLY A 79 19.26 0.33 17.48
N TYR A 80 18.73 1.17 16.59
CA TYR A 80 19.22 1.30 15.20
C TYR A 80 20.06 2.57 14.96
N THR A 81 20.07 3.47 15.95
CA THR A 81 20.89 4.69 15.95
C THR A 81 21.69 4.74 17.24
N GLU A 82 22.73 5.58 17.32
CA GLU A 82 23.54 5.71 18.55
C GLU A 82 22.71 6.06 19.79
N LEU A 83 21.75 6.99 19.64
CA LEU A 83 20.78 7.32 20.69
C LEU A 83 19.89 6.12 21.04
N GLY A 84 19.45 5.40 20.01
CA GLY A 84 18.70 4.16 20.13
C GLY A 84 19.43 3.08 20.91
N VAL A 85 20.71 2.87 20.64
CA VAL A 85 21.54 1.84 21.30
C VAL A 85 21.69 2.14 22.78
N LYS A 86 22.04 3.40 23.13
CA LYS A 86 22.11 3.83 24.54
C LYS A 86 20.79 3.63 25.27
N ASN A 87 19.67 3.94 24.62
CA ASN A 87 18.34 3.73 25.18
C ASN A 87 17.98 2.25 25.30
N ALA A 88 18.32 1.42 24.31
CA ALA A 88 18.10 -0.02 24.33
C ALA A 88 18.87 -0.68 25.47
N GLU A 89 20.14 -0.33 25.69
CA GLU A 89 20.93 -0.83 26.81
C GLU A 89 20.31 -0.48 28.17
N ARG A 90 19.81 0.75 28.31
CA ARG A 90 19.12 1.18 29.54
C ARG A 90 17.84 0.38 29.78
N LEU A 91 16.99 0.25 28.75
CA LEU A 91 15.70 -0.43 28.85
C LEU A 91 15.87 -1.94 29.04
N ASN A 92 16.87 -2.56 28.42
CA ASN A 92 17.15 -3.98 28.58
C ASN A 92 17.65 -4.38 29.97
N LYS A 93 18.14 -3.41 30.77
CA LYS A 93 18.50 -3.63 32.18
C LYS A 93 17.28 -3.60 33.10
N ASP A 94 16.16 -3.03 32.66
CA ASP A 94 14.93 -2.93 33.43
C ASP A 94 14.03 -4.16 33.19
N LYS A 95 14.01 -5.06 34.17
CA LYS A 95 13.20 -6.29 34.12
C LYS A 95 11.69 -6.02 34.20
N ALA A 96 11.27 -4.93 34.85
CA ALA A 96 9.86 -4.59 34.96
C ALA A 96 9.31 -4.09 33.62
N GLU A 97 10.10 -3.30 32.92
CA GLU A 97 9.77 -2.85 31.56
C GLU A 97 9.72 -4.03 30.57
N LEU A 98 10.72 -4.91 30.58
CA LEU A 98 10.74 -6.09 29.70
C LEU A 98 9.55 -7.03 29.98
N SER A 99 9.20 -7.27 31.25
CA SER A 99 8.06 -8.12 31.59
C SER A 99 6.73 -7.48 31.16
N ALA A 100 6.59 -6.17 31.32
CA ALA A 100 5.41 -5.43 30.85
C ALA A 100 5.27 -5.47 29.33
N MET A 101 6.38 -5.35 28.58
CA MET A 101 6.36 -5.43 27.12
C MET A 101 6.07 -6.84 26.60
N ARG A 102 6.57 -7.89 27.27
CA ARG A 102 6.21 -9.29 26.95
C ARG A 102 4.73 -9.55 27.06
N ALA A 103 4.08 -9.02 28.10
CA ALA A 103 2.64 -9.15 28.30
C ALA A 103 1.80 -8.50 27.18
N GLN A 104 2.37 -7.55 26.40
CA GLN A 104 1.67 -6.93 25.28
C GLN A 104 1.44 -7.91 24.12
N LYS A 105 2.25 -8.97 23.97
CA LYS A 105 1.98 -10.03 22.97
C LYS A 105 0.59 -10.64 23.17
N GLU A 106 0.25 -10.97 24.41
CA GLU A 106 -1.08 -11.51 24.73
C GLU A 106 -2.14 -10.42 24.71
N ARG A 107 -1.89 -9.30 25.40
CA ARG A 107 -2.90 -8.24 25.59
C ARG A 107 -3.27 -7.49 24.32
N TYR A 108 -2.30 -7.24 23.45
CA TYR A 108 -2.49 -6.52 22.21
C TYR A 108 -2.72 -7.50 21.07
N CYS A 109 -1.73 -8.33 20.72
CA CYS A 109 -1.83 -9.17 19.52
C CYS A 109 -2.88 -10.26 19.62
N LEU A 110 -2.84 -11.13 20.63
CA LEU A 110 -3.80 -12.25 20.71
C LEU A 110 -5.24 -11.77 20.90
N ASN A 111 -5.47 -10.77 21.76
CA ASN A 111 -6.81 -10.23 21.98
C ASN A 111 -7.39 -9.51 20.75
N HIS A 112 -6.57 -8.81 19.95
CA HIS A 112 -7.09 -8.07 18.79
C HIS A 112 -7.09 -8.91 17.50
N VAL A 113 -6.07 -9.75 17.28
CA VAL A 113 -5.94 -10.57 16.06
C VAL A 113 -6.70 -11.88 16.19
N GLY A 114 -6.73 -12.48 17.38
CA GLY A 114 -7.41 -13.75 17.67
C GLY A 114 -8.84 -13.86 17.13
N PRO A 115 -9.71 -12.87 17.39
CA PRO A 115 -11.09 -12.92 16.91
C PRO A 115 -11.25 -12.93 15.38
N TYR A 116 -10.28 -12.40 14.63
CA TYR A 116 -10.38 -12.22 13.17
C TYR A 116 -9.48 -13.15 12.37
N SER A 117 -8.50 -13.80 13.00
CA SER A 117 -7.47 -14.59 12.31
C SER A 117 -8.07 -15.71 11.47
N SER A 118 -9.04 -16.47 11.97
CA SER A 118 -9.70 -17.55 11.23
C SER A 118 -10.40 -17.07 9.96
N ASN A 119 -11.08 -15.92 10.03
CA ASN A 119 -11.79 -15.32 8.90
C ASN A 119 -10.85 -14.69 7.85
N ILE A 120 -9.69 -14.20 8.27
CA ILE A 120 -8.68 -13.61 7.38
C ILE A 120 -7.85 -14.73 6.71
N LEU A 121 -7.41 -15.72 7.49
CA LEU A 121 -6.58 -16.82 7.01
C LEU A 121 -7.35 -17.78 6.11
N SER A 122 -8.64 -18.02 6.38
CA SER A 122 -9.50 -18.81 5.47
C SER A 122 -9.66 -18.18 4.08
N LYS A 123 -9.38 -16.88 3.95
CA LYS A 123 -9.41 -16.15 2.68
C LYS A 123 -8.03 -15.99 2.06
N SER A 124 -6.97 -16.30 2.80
CA SER A 124 -5.59 -16.26 2.32
C SER A 124 -5.27 -17.59 1.64
N GLY A 125 -5.27 -17.60 0.31
CA GLY A 125 -4.92 -18.75 -0.50
C GLY A 125 -3.80 -18.44 -1.48
N GLU A 126 -3.21 -19.48 -2.05
CA GLU A 126 -2.32 -19.32 -3.19
C GLU A 126 -3.12 -18.85 -4.41
N LEU A 127 -2.53 -17.93 -5.18
CA LEU A 127 -3.10 -17.43 -6.43
C LEU A 127 -2.47 -18.20 -7.58
N ILE A 128 -3.27 -18.96 -8.33
CA ILE A 128 -2.80 -19.67 -9.52
C ILE A 128 -3.20 -18.87 -10.75
N LEU A 129 -2.22 -18.55 -11.58
CA LEU A 129 -2.39 -17.83 -12.84
C LEU A 129 -2.13 -18.78 -14.00
N THR A 130 -3.18 -19.07 -14.79
CA THR A 130 -3.10 -19.95 -15.96
C THR A 130 -3.45 -19.17 -17.21
N VAL A 131 -2.57 -19.21 -18.21
CA VAL A 131 -2.82 -18.60 -19.52
C VAL A 131 -3.23 -19.70 -20.49
N ASN A 132 -4.44 -19.60 -21.03
CA ASN A 132 -5.00 -20.54 -22.00
C ASN A 132 -5.09 -19.88 -23.37
N GLN A 133 -4.64 -20.61 -24.40
CA GLN A 133 -4.81 -20.24 -25.80
C GLN A 133 -5.92 -21.12 -26.39
N THR A 134 -7.01 -20.53 -26.90
CA THR A 134 -8.17 -21.32 -27.36
C THR A 134 -8.12 -21.68 -28.84
N ASP A 135 -7.30 -20.97 -29.63
CA ASP A 135 -7.28 -21.13 -31.09
C ASP A 135 -5.89 -21.53 -31.60
N GLN A 136 -5.86 -22.36 -32.65
CA GLN A 136 -4.63 -22.82 -33.30
C GLN A 136 -3.82 -21.66 -33.93
N SER A 137 -4.44 -20.50 -34.15
CA SER A 137 -3.80 -19.26 -34.62
C SER A 137 -3.18 -18.41 -33.50
N GLY A 138 -3.53 -18.65 -32.23
CA GLY A 138 -3.10 -17.83 -31.08
C GLY A 138 -3.80 -16.49 -30.93
N GLU A 139 -4.91 -16.29 -31.64
CA GLU A 139 -5.63 -15.01 -31.68
C GLU A 139 -6.44 -14.71 -30.42
N LYS A 140 -6.89 -15.76 -29.72
CA LYS A 140 -7.65 -15.63 -28.48
C LYS A 140 -6.88 -16.21 -27.29
N ILE A 141 -6.37 -15.31 -26.46
CA ILE A 141 -5.65 -15.60 -25.21
C ILE A 141 -6.59 -15.30 -24.05
N SER A 142 -6.68 -16.21 -23.09
CA SER A 142 -7.52 -16.08 -21.90
C SER A 142 -6.69 -16.28 -20.65
N CYS A 143 -6.77 -15.36 -19.70
CA CYS A 143 -6.17 -15.52 -18.38
C CYS A 143 -7.23 -16.06 -17.43
N VAL A 144 -6.93 -17.18 -16.78
CA VAL A 144 -7.78 -17.80 -15.76
C VAL A 144 -7.06 -17.65 -14.43
N VAL A 145 -7.73 -17.00 -13.48
CA VAL A 145 -7.25 -16.75 -12.13
C VAL A 145 -8.05 -17.61 -11.17
N GLU A 146 -7.35 -18.52 -10.51
CA GLU A 146 -7.91 -19.36 -9.45
C GLU A 146 -7.38 -18.89 -8.10
N HIS A 147 -8.29 -18.73 -7.13
CA HIS A 147 -7.94 -18.34 -5.78
C HIS A 147 -8.94 -18.94 -4.80
N ALA A 148 -8.48 -19.32 -3.61
CA ALA A 148 -9.34 -19.95 -2.59
C ALA A 148 -10.56 -19.09 -2.16
N SER A 149 -10.49 -17.77 -2.35
CA SER A 149 -11.63 -16.88 -2.07
C SER A 149 -12.64 -16.74 -3.23
N LEU A 150 -12.32 -17.24 -4.43
CA LEU A 150 -13.20 -17.19 -5.59
C LEU A 150 -13.98 -18.50 -5.67
N LYS A 151 -15.31 -18.43 -5.71
CA LYS A 151 -16.16 -19.62 -5.88
C LYS A 151 -16.02 -20.22 -7.28
N ASP A 152 -15.91 -19.35 -8.28
CA ASP A 152 -15.72 -19.69 -9.68
C ASP A 152 -14.44 -19.00 -10.19
N PRO A 153 -13.66 -19.65 -11.06
CA PRO A 153 -12.43 -19.07 -11.59
C PRO A 153 -12.72 -17.78 -12.35
N LEU A 154 -11.92 -16.74 -12.10
CA LEU A 154 -12.05 -15.48 -12.82
C LEU A 154 -11.37 -15.62 -14.18
N ARG A 155 -12.16 -15.57 -15.26
CA ARG A 155 -11.68 -15.66 -16.63
C ARG A 155 -11.74 -14.30 -17.32
N THR A 156 -10.60 -13.83 -17.80
CA THR A 156 -10.50 -12.60 -18.58
C THR A 156 -9.93 -12.92 -19.95
N ASP A 157 -10.72 -12.70 -21.00
CA ASP A 157 -10.25 -12.82 -22.38
C ASP A 157 -9.46 -11.56 -22.76
N TRP A 158 -8.27 -11.76 -23.31
CA TRP A 158 -7.47 -10.69 -23.89
C TRP A 158 -8.09 -10.33 -25.24
N ASP A 159 -8.59 -9.09 -25.35
CA ASP A 159 -9.09 -8.54 -26.59
C ASP A 159 -8.00 -7.70 -27.26
N PRO A 160 -7.40 -8.17 -28.38
CA PRO A 160 -6.44 -7.37 -29.15
C PRO A 160 -7.11 -6.21 -29.89
N SER A 161 -8.44 -6.17 -29.96
CA SER A 161 -9.15 -5.12 -30.66
C SER A 161 -9.11 -3.82 -29.85
N MET A 162 -8.45 -2.80 -30.42
CA MET A 162 -8.48 -1.46 -29.86
C MET A 162 -9.94 -0.99 -29.78
N PRO A 163 -10.42 -0.50 -28.62
CA PRO A 163 -11.80 -0.08 -28.46
C PRO A 163 -12.16 0.96 -29.52
N GLU A 164 -13.38 0.90 -30.04
CA GLU A 164 -13.83 1.72 -31.17
C GLU A 164 -13.61 3.23 -30.93
N SER A 165 -13.69 3.67 -29.68
CA SER A 165 -13.40 5.04 -29.25
C SER A 165 -11.95 5.47 -29.48
N GLU A 166 -10.97 4.58 -29.27
CA GLU A 166 -9.56 4.87 -29.51
C GLU A 166 -9.23 4.83 -31.01
N ARG A 167 -9.86 3.93 -31.77
CA ARG A 167 -9.79 3.96 -33.25
C ARG A 167 -10.33 5.28 -33.81
N ASN A 168 -11.47 5.75 -33.30
CA ASN A 168 -12.08 6.99 -33.74
C ASN A 168 -11.21 8.21 -33.39
N LYS A 169 -10.55 8.23 -32.23
CA LYS A 169 -9.59 9.29 -31.86
C LYS A 169 -8.39 9.34 -32.81
N ILE A 170 -7.84 8.18 -33.18
CA ILE A 170 -6.71 8.11 -34.13
C ILE A 170 -7.15 8.59 -35.52
N ALA A 171 -8.34 8.20 -35.99
CA ALA A 171 -8.88 8.64 -37.27
C ALA A 171 -9.13 10.16 -37.32
N ILE A 172 -9.66 10.75 -36.24
CA ILE A 172 -9.85 12.20 -36.12
C ILE A 172 -8.50 12.92 -36.09
N GLY A 173 -7.52 12.39 -35.35
CA GLY A 173 -6.16 12.93 -35.29
C GLY A 173 -5.46 12.95 -36.65
N ALA A 174 -5.54 11.84 -37.40
CA ALA A 174 -4.97 11.74 -38.74
C ALA A 174 -5.63 12.71 -39.73
N SER A 175 -6.97 12.86 -39.65
CA SER A 175 -7.72 13.76 -40.52
C SER A 175 -7.35 15.23 -40.29
N GLY A 176 -7.18 15.65 -39.02
CA GLY A 176 -6.76 17.00 -38.68
C GLY A 176 -5.35 17.33 -39.17
N LEU A 177 -4.42 16.38 -39.07
CA LEU A 177 -3.04 16.56 -39.53
C LEU A 177 -2.96 16.72 -41.05
N VAL A 178 -3.73 15.93 -41.80
CA VAL A 178 -3.80 16.05 -43.28
C VAL A 178 -4.39 17.39 -43.69
N LEU A 179 -5.50 17.82 -43.07
CA LEU A 179 -6.11 19.13 -43.36
C LEU A 179 -5.15 20.29 -43.06
N GLY A 180 -4.42 20.22 -41.95
CA GLY A 180 -3.43 21.23 -41.56
C GLY A 180 -2.27 21.34 -42.57
N LEU A 181 -1.76 20.20 -43.07
CA LEU A 181 -0.70 20.18 -44.08
C LEU A 181 -1.18 20.79 -45.41
N VAL A 182 -2.40 20.47 -45.85
CA VAL A 182 -2.99 21.01 -47.09
C VAL A 182 -3.16 22.53 -47.02
N LEU A 183 -3.71 23.04 -45.92
CA LEU A 183 -3.88 24.48 -45.72
C LEU A 183 -2.55 25.22 -45.65
N SER A 184 -1.55 24.63 -44.98
CA SER A 184 -0.20 25.21 -44.90
C SER A 184 0.48 25.25 -46.26
N LEU A 185 0.35 24.19 -47.07
CA LEU A 185 0.90 24.14 -48.43
C LEU A 185 0.23 25.17 -49.34
N ALA A 186 -1.11 25.25 -49.29
CA ALA A 186 -1.88 26.23 -50.05
C ALA A 186 -1.51 27.67 -49.66
N GLY A 187 -1.38 27.95 -48.35
CA GLY A 187 -0.94 29.23 -47.82
C GLY A 187 0.48 29.59 -48.27
N PHE A 188 1.40 28.62 -48.27
CA PHE A 188 2.76 28.82 -48.76
C PHE A 188 2.81 29.10 -50.27
N ILE A 189 2.02 28.38 -51.08
CA ILE A 189 1.88 28.64 -52.52
C ILE A 189 1.29 30.03 -52.77
N TYR A 190 0.23 30.41 -52.04
CA TYR A 190 -0.38 31.73 -52.12
C TYR A 190 0.64 32.83 -51.78
N TYR A 191 1.37 32.68 -50.67
CA TYR A 191 2.39 33.62 -50.24
C TYR A 191 3.51 33.76 -51.28
N LYS A 192 4.00 32.63 -51.83
CA LYS A 192 5.00 32.63 -52.92
C LYS A 192 4.49 33.26 -54.21
N ARG A 193 3.21 33.08 -54.56
CA ARG A 193 2.58 33.75 -55.73
C ARG A 193 2.49 35.26 -55.50
N LYS A 194 2.03 35.70 -54.33
CA LYS A 194 1.93 37.12 -53.97
C LYS A 194 3.31 37.82 -53.91
N ALA A 195 4.32 37.17 -53.34
CA ALA A 195 5.67 37.72 -53.23
C ALA A 195 6.41 37.85 -54.58
N ARG A 196 5.93 37.17 -55.65
CA ARG A 196 6.51 37.27 -57.00
C ARG A 196 5.89 38.37 -57.88
N GLY A 197 4.98 39.19 -57.36
CA GLY A 197 4.51 40.39 -58.06
C GLY A 197 3.66 40.12 -59.31
N GLN A 198 2.67 39.23 -59.21
CA GLN A 198 1.49 39.23 -60.07
C GLN A 198 0.26 39.55 -59.23
#